data_AF-F4H4H0-F1
#
_entry.id   AF-F4H4H0-F1
#
_cell.length_a   1.000
_cell.length_b   1.000
_cell.length_c   1.000
_cell.angle_alpha   90.00
_cell.angle_beta   90.00
_cell.angle_gamma   90.00
#
_symmetry.space_group_name_H-M   'P 1'
#
loop_
_entity.id
_entity.type
_entity.pdbx_description
1 polymer ?
#
loop_
_entity_poly.entity_id
_entity_poly.type
_entity_poly.pdbx_seq_one_letter_code
_entity_poly.pdbx_strand_id
1 'polypeptide(L)'
;MSSTDPYRNADPDPDQTPGLEPGGGVAPGDTPPGESSTSGASDRQPGAASTRANWIAYAVIGAFVVLIGLFFVGYAVGLAD
;
A
#
# COMPACT_ATOMS: atom_id res chain seq x y z
N MET A 1 49.73 12.07 15.23
CA MET A 1 49.14 13.42 15.35
C MET A 1 47.93 13.49 14.44
N SER A 2 46.75 13.40 15.03
CA SER A 2 45.48 13.85 14.43
C SER A 2 45.53 15.35 14.17
N SER A 3 44.92 15.80 13.07
CA SER A 3 43.87 16.83 13.03
C SER A 3 43.87 17.51 11.67
N THR A 4 42.83 17.25 10.88
CA THR A 4 41.72 18.20 10.68
C THR A 4 42.14 19.25 9.66
N ASP A 5 42.03 18.89 8.38
CA ASP A 5 41.89 19.91 7.34
C ASP A 5 40.39 20.01 7.02
N PRO A 6 39.66 20.97 7.63
CA PRO A 6 38.22 21.09 7.48
C PRO A 6 37.81 21.60 6.08
N TYR A 7 38.77 21.79 5.17
CA TYR A 7 38.55 22.37 3.85
C TYR A 7 39.08 21.53 2.67
N ARG A 8 39.35 20.23 2.85
CA ARG A 8 39.33 19.32 1.69
C ARG A 8 37.90 19.08 1.27
N ASN A 9 37.32 20.11 0.68
CA ASN A 9 36.07 20.01 -0.04
C ASN A 9 36.33 19.08 -1.23
N ALA A 10 35.72 17.90 -1.22
CA ALA A 10 35.77 16.94 -2.33
C ALA A 10 34.83 17.35 -3.48
N ASP A 11 34.19 18.50 -3.35
CA ASP A 11 33.28 19.06 -4.33
C ASP A 11 34.07 19.52 -5.55
N PRO A 12 33.78 18.98 -6.75
CA PRO A 12 34.41 19.43 -7.97
C PRO A 12 34.04 20.90 -8.24
N ASP A 13 35.01 21.66 -8.72
CA ASP A 13 34.79 23.04 -9.13
C ASP A 13 33.66 23.08 -10.20
N PRO A 14 32.55 23.80 -9.97
CA PRO A 14 31.43 23.83 -10.91
C PRO A 14 31.84 24.36 -12.29
N ASP A 15 32.84 25.23 -12.37
CA ASP A 15 33.37 25.75 -13.64
C ASP A 15 34.20 24.72 -14.41
N GLN A 16 34.59 23.63 -13.75
CA GLN A 16 35.40 22.55 -14.31
C GLN A 16 34.65 21.21 -14.38
N THR A 17 33.35 21.20 -14.07
CA THR A 17 32.51 20.01 -14.14
C THR A 17 31.70 20.01 -15.45
N PRO A 18 31.98 19.10 -16.39
CA PRO A 18 31.24 19.05 -17.66
C PRO A 18 29.74 18.82 -17.44
N GLY A 19 28.89 19.57 -18.12
CA GLY A 19 27.43 19.44 -18.03
C GLY A 19 26.78 20.23 -16.89
N LEU A 20 27.56 20.91 -16.05
CA LEU A 20 27.04 21.90 -15.11
C LEU A 20 27.06 23.30 -15.71
N GLU A 21 25.96 24.02 -15.55
CA GLU A 21 25.90 25.46 -15.77
C GLU A 21 26.63 26.19 -14.63
N PRO A 22 27.23 27.37 -14.88
CA PRO A 22 27.87 28.16 -13.82
C PRO A 22 26.90 28.40 -12.66
N GLY A 23 27.20 27.81 -11.49
CA GLY A 23 26.28 27.75 -10.34
C GLY A 23 25.81 26.35 -9.93
N GLY A 24 26.28 25.29 -10.60
CA GLY A 24 26.07 23.89 -10.17
C GLY A 24 24.73 23.28 -10.59
N GLY A 25 24.01 23.92 -11.51
CA GLY A 25 22.79 23.40 -12.11
C GLY A 25 23.09 22.47 -13.29
N VAL A 26 22.22 21.49 -13.53
CA VAL A 26 22.22 20.70 -14.77
C VAL A 26 21.07 21.19 -15.66
N ALA A 27 21.24 21.12 -16.99
CA ALA A 27 20.18 21.47 -17.90
C ALA A 27 18.93 20.60 -17.63
N PRO A 28 17.71 21.16 -17.67
CA PRO A 28 16.48 20.40 -17.53
C PRO A 28 16.42 19.25 -18.57
N GLY A 29 16.66 18.01 -18.11
CA GLY A 29 16.78 16.82 -18.96
C GLY A 29 18.02 15.95 -18.71
N ASP A 30 19.08 16.49 -18.09
CA ASP A 30 20.32 15.74 -17.77
C ASP A 30 20.24 14.97 -16.44
N THR A 31 19.32 15.34 -15.55
CA THR A 31 18.83 14.41 -14.52
C THR A 31 17.73 13.59 -15.14
N PRO A 32 17.80 12.24 -15.14
CA PRO A 32 16.64 11.41 -15.46
C PRO A 32 15.44 11.92 -14.66
N PRO A 33 14.24 12.02 -15.25
CA PRO A 33 13.04 12.41 -14.51
C PRO A 33 13.01 11.54 -13.26
N GLY A 34 13.05 12.20 -12.10
CA GLY A 34 13.19 11.53 -10.79
C GLY A 34 12.25 10.35 -10.79
N GLU A 35 12.83 9.15 -10.66
CA GLU A 35 12.21 7.86 -10.91
C GLU A 35 10.74 7.95 -10.52
N SER A 36 9.86 8.07 -11.52
CA SER A 36 8.43 8.20 -11.30
C SER A 36 8.05 7.02 -10.43
N SER A 37 7.84 7.33 -9.15
CA SER A 37 7.51 6.36 -8.12
C SER A 37 6.39 5.52 -8.67
N THR A 38 6.68 4.24 -8.87
CA THR A 38 5.83 3.17 -9.39
C THR A 38 4.40 3.61 -9.68
N SER A 39 4.19 4.30 -10.81
CA SER A 39 2.87 4.61 -11.33
C SER A 39 2.30 3.31 -11.88
N GLY A 40 1.88 2.43 -10.98
CA GLY A 40 1.57 1.03 -11.24
C GLY A 40 1.48 0.14 -10.00
N ALA A 41 1.75 0.65 -8.78
CA ALA A 41 1.63 -0.14 -7.54
C ALA A 41 0.19 -0.37 -7.07
N SER A 42 -0.82 0.08 -7.82
CA SER A 42 -2.22 -0.22 -7.52
C SER A 42 -2.60 -1.48 -8.28
N ASP A 43 -2.50 -2.63 -7.63
CA ASP A 43 -3.14 -3.85 -8.11
C ASP A 43 -4.62 -3.58 -8.39
N ARG A 44 -5.16 -4.23 -9.43
CA ARG A 44 -6.59 -4.13 -9.77
C ARG A 44 -7.40 -4.61 -8.56
N GLN A 45 -8.05 -3.67 -7.86
CA GLN A 45 -8.96 -4.01 -6.77
C GLN A 45 -10.06 -4.92 -7.33
N PRO A 46 -10.21 -6.17 -6.84
CA PRO A 46 -11.30 -7.02 -7.27
C PRO A 46 -12.62 -6.30 -6.98
N GLY A 47 -13.55 -6.34 -7.93
CA GLY A 47 -14.86 -5.71 -7.77
C GLY A 47 -15.52 -6.20 -6.50
N ALA A 48 -16.05 -5.27 -5.69
CA ALA A 48 -16.80 -5.60 -4.49
C ALA A 48 -17.90 -6.61 -4.84
N ALA A 49 -18.08 -7.62 -3.98
CA ALA A 49 -19.10 -8.64 -4.19
C ALA A 49 -20.45 -7.99 -4.50
N SER A 50 -21.08 -8.42 -5.60
CA SER A 50 -22.35 -7.82 -6.04
C SER A 50 -23.41 -7.89 -4.93
N THR A 51 -24.36 -6.96 -4.90
CA THR A 51 -25.48 -6.95 -3.94
C THR A 51 -26.20 -8.31 -3.83
N ARG A 52 -26.21 -9.12 -4.90
CA ARG A 52 -26.78 -10.48 -4.91
C ARG A 52 -25.97 -11.47 -4.08
N ALA A 53 -24.64 -11.38 -4.10
CA ALA A 53 -23.77 -12.23 -3.29
C ALA A 53 -23.98 -11.97 -1.78
N ASN A 54 -24.22 -10.71 -1.41
CA ASN A 54 -24.52 -10.33 -0.03
C ASN A 54 -25.84 -10.95 0.46
N TRP A 55 -26.87 -11.01 -0.39
CA TRP A 55 -28.16 -11.65 -0.07
C TRP A 55 -28.02 -13.14 0.23
N ILE A 56 -27.19 -13.86 -0.51
CA ILE A 56 -26.92 -15.29 -0.25
C ILE A 56 -26.26 -15.45 1.11
N ALA A 57 -25.27 -14.62 1.44
CA ALA A 57 -24.62 -14.65 2.75
C ALA A 57 -25.62 -14.43 3.88
N TYR A 58 -26.51 -13.44 3.77
CA TYR A 58 -27.56 -13.20 4.77
C TYR A 58 -28.54 -14.36 4.89
N ALA A 59 -28.93 -14.99 3.79
CA ALA A 59 -29.82 -16.16 3.82
C ALA A 59 -29.19 -17.35 4.54
N VAL A 60 -27.90 -17.64 4.26
CA VAL A 60 -27.16 -18.73 4.91
C VAL A 60 -27.00 -18.47 6.41
N ILE A 61 -26.58 -17.26 6.79
CA ILE A 61 -26.43 -16.87 8.20
C ILE A 61 -27.79 -16.94 8.92
N GLY A 62 -28.84 -16.39 8.31
CA GLY A 62 -30.20 -16.42 8.87
C GLY A 62 -30.71 -17.84 9.09
N ALA A 63 -30.54 -18.73 8.12
CA ALA A 63 -30.92 -20.14 8.25
C ALA A 63 -30.14 -20.82 9.38
N PHE A 64 -28.84 -20.57 9.50
CA PHE A 64 -28.00 -21.13 10.54
C PHE A 64 -28.42 -20.67 11.95
N VAL A 65 -28.69 -19.37 12.12
CA VAL A 65 -29.19 -18.81 13.39
C VAL A 65 -30.54 -19.43 13.76
N VAL A 66 -31.45 -19.59 12.81
CA VAL A 66 -32.75 -20.22 13.04
C VAL A 66 -32.57 -21.68 13.50
N LEU A 67 -31.72 -22.46 12.83
CA LEU A 67 -31.45 -23.85 13.23
C LEU A 67 -30.91 -23.97 14.65
N ILE A 68 -29.92 -23.15 15.00
CA ILE A 68 -29.35 -23.10 16.35
C ILE A 68 -30.43 -22.69 17.37
N GLY A 69 -31.23 -21.67 17.05
CA GLY A 69 -32.32 -21.22 17.90
C GLY A 69 -33.35 -22.32 18.16
N LEU A 70 -33.78 -23.04 17.12
CA LEU A 70 -34.69 -24.18 17.27
C LEU A 70 -34.06 -25.31 18.08
N PHE A 71 -32.76 -25.60 17.89
CA PHE A 71 -32.07 -26.60 18.69
C PHE A 71 -32.11 -26.25 20.19
N PHE A 72 -31.77 -25.01 20.56
CA PHE A 72 -31.84 -24.59 21.96
C PHE A 72 -33.25 -24.59 22.51
N VAL A 73 -34.25 -24.16 21.72
CA VAL A 73 -35.66 -24.23 22.12
C VAL A 73 -36.07 -25.68 22.35
N GLY A 74 -35.74 -26.58 21.42
CA GLY A 74 -36.00 -28.02 21.52
C GLY A 74 -35.32 -28.64 22.74
N TYR A 75 -34.05 -28.33 22.98
CA TYR A 75 -33.31 -28.76 24.15
C TYR A 75 -33.96 -28.26 25.46
N ALA A 76 -34.31 -26.98 25.52
CA ALA A 76 -34.92 -26.39 26.72
C ALA A 76 -36.30 -26.99 27.07
N VAL A 77 -37.07 -27.43 26.06
CA VAL A 77 -38.37 -28.09 26.28
C VAL A 77 -38.26 -29.62 26.39
N GLY A 78 -37.05 -30.18 26.38
CA GLY A 78 -36.82 -31.63 26.52
C GLY A 78 -37.09 -32.45 25.24
N LEU A 79 -37.14 -31.81 24.08
CA LEU A 79 -37.28 -32.48 22.78
C LEU A 79 -35.94 -33.07 22.28
N ALA A 80 -34.82 -32.64 22.85
CA ALA A 80 -33.47 -33.02 22.46
C ALA A 80 -32.55 -33.36 23.66
N ASP A 81 -33.15 -33.70 24.81
CA ASP A 81 -32.46 -34.24 26.00
C ASP A 81 -32.11 -35.72 25.84
#